data_AF-A0A7X7DV15-F1
#
_entry.id   AF-A0A7X7DV15-F1
#
_cell.length_a   1.000
_cell.length_b   1.000
_cell.length_c   1.000
_cell.angle_alpha   90.00
_cell.angle_beta   90.00
_cell.angle_gamma   90.00
#
_symmetry.space_group_name_H-M   'P 1'
#
loop_
_entity.id
_entity.type
_entity.pdbx_description
1 polymer ?
#
loop_
_entity_poly.entity_id
_entity_poly.type
_entity_poly.pdbx_seq_one_letter_code
_entity_poly.pdbx_strand_id
1 'polypeptide(L)'
;MSSTAKNSRKSVNIVNTPDASPEETKPPSKGRRIRDAFPQLSLLAGTNAPLIPCASSGKKFLEALRDSAGEDRWNDWRWQMQSRITTADELGRILTLSRGEGATLRKSLNSLRMAITPYYASLIDPDDPECPIRKQAVPTLKETLIAPTDLLDPLHEDVDSPVPGLTHRYPDRCILLVTDQCGMYCRHCTRRRFAGQTDTARSSEQIRACIDYIAHTPEIRDVLITGGDPLTLSDEALDFILSE
;
A
#
# COMPACT_ATOMS: atom_id res chain seq x y z
N MET A 1 25.03 -5.66 50.97
CA MET A 1 24.30 -6.73 51.70
C MET A 1 23.49 -7.50 50.68
N SER A 2 23.82 -8.78 50.50
CA SER A 2 23.38 -9.63 49.38
C SER A 2 21.91 -10.02 49.51
N SER A 3 21.17 -9.91 48.41
CA SER A 3 19.76 -10.27 48.26
C SER A 3 19.63 -11.77 47.96
N THR A 4 18.87 -12.48 48.79
CA THR A 4 18.53 -13.90 48.68
C THR A 4 17.34 -14.10 47.75
N ALA A 5 17.56 -14.58 46.53
CA ALA A 5 16.51 -15.16 45.69
C ALA A 5 16.68 -16.69 45.65
N LYS A 6 15.79 -17.41 46.34
CA LYS A 6 15.72 -18.87 46.32
C LYS A 6 15.11 -19.35 45.00
N ASN A 7 15.90 -20.09 44.25
CA ASN A 7 15.57 -20.71 42.97
C ASN A 7 14.87 -22.06 43.24
N SER A 8 13.57 -22.16 42.94
CA SER A 8 12.82 -23.43 42.99
C SER A 8 12.67 -23.98 41.59
N ARG A 9 13.55 -24.92 41.21
CA ARG A 9 13.39 -25.73 40.00
C ARG A 9 12.43 -26.87 40.30
N LYS A 10 11.20 -26.81 39.77
CA LYS A 10 10.33 -27.99 39.65
C LYS A 10 10.76 -28.76 38.41
N SER A 11 11.21 -29.99 38.62
CA SER A 11 11.45 -31.03 37.63
C SER A 11 10.12 -31.42 36.98
N VAL A 12 10.01 -31.24 35.67
CA VAL A 12 8.91 -31.76 34.85
C VAL A 12 9.34 -33.11 34.32
N ASN A 13 8.60 -34.16 34.66
CA ASN A 13 8.77 -35.51 34.16
C ASN A 13 8.40 -35.57 32.67
N ILE A 14 9.35 -35.98 31.84
CA ILE A 14 9.15 -36.27 30.42
C ILE A 14 8.56 -37.69 30.34
N VAL A 15 7.29 -37.78 29.95
CA VAL A 15 6.64 -39.05 29.60
C VAL A 15 6.83 -39.27 28.09
N ASN A 16 7.54 -40.34 27.74
CA ASN A 16 7.72 -40.78 26.36
C ASN A 16 6.39 -41.29 25.79
N THR A 17 5.92 -40.69 24.69
CA THR A 17 4.88 -41.25 23.82
C THR A 17 5.55 -41.95 22.62
N PRO A 18 5.07 -43.13 22.19
CA PRO A 18 5.68 -43.86 21.07
C PRO A 18 5.32 -43.25 19.71
N ASP A 19 6.28 -43.37 18.79
CA ASP A 19 6.23 -42.94 17.38
C ASP A 19 4.93 -43.32 16.67
N ALA A 20 4.26 -42.32 16.10
CA ALA A 20 3.23 -42.48 15.08
C ALA A 20 3.83 -42.03 13.73
N SER A 21 3.92 -42.96 12.79
CA SER A 21 4.36 -42.74 11.41
C SER A 21 3.41 -41.78 10.66
N PRO A 22 3.90 -40.99 9.70
CA PRO A 22 3.07 -40.03 8.97
C PRO A 22 2.17 -40.75 7.95
N GLU A 23 0.87 -40.64 8.15
CA GLU A 23 -0.16 -41.10 7.22
C GLU A 23 -0.27 -40.08 6.07
N GLU A 24 0.06 -40.49 4.85
CA GLU A 24 -0.06 -39.69 3.63
C GLU A 24 -1.54 -39.35 3.35
N THR A 25 -1.92 -38.08 3.53
CA THR A 25 -3.23 -37.59 3.14
C THR A 25 -3.27 -37.36 1.62
N LYS A 26 -4.08 -38.18 0.95
CA LYS A 26 -4.34 -38.10 -0.50
C LYS A 26 -5.17 -36.84 -0.81
N PRO A 27 -4.83 -36.04 -1.84
CA PRO A 27 -5.55 -34.80 -2.14
C PRO A 27 -6.98 -35.09 -2.64
N PRO A 28 -7.97 -34.26 -2.28
CA PRO A 28 -9.34 -34.46 -2.71
C PRO A 28 -9.50 -34.25 -4.23
N SER A 29 -10.37 -35.08 -4.81
CA SER A 29 -10.65 -35.20 -6.24
C SER A 29 -11.20 -33.92 -6.87
N LYS A 30 -10.76 -33.64 -8.10
CA LYS A 30 -11.16 -32.52 -8.96
C LYS A 30 -12.69 -32.34 -9.05
N GLY A 31 -13.22 -31.40 -8.28
CA GLY A 31 -14.55 -30.82 -8.45
C GLY A 31 -14.58 -29.80 -9.60
N ARG A 32 -15.72 -29.74 -10.29
CA ARG A 32 -16.00 -28.97 -11.52
C ARG A 32 -15.56 -27.49 -11.40
N ARG A 33 -14.74 -27.02 -12.35
CA ARG A 33 -14.39 -25.60 -12.49
C ARG A 33 -15.60 -24.82 -12.98
N ILE A 34 -16.16 -23.95 -12.14
CA ILE A 34 -16.96 -22.81 -12.60
C ILE A 34 -15.94 -21.72 -12.93
N ARG A 35 -15.39 -21.79 -14.14
CA ARG A 35 -14.98 -20.60 -14.88
C ARG A 35 -16.28 -19.92 -15.31
N ASP A 36 -16.26 -18.60 -15.43
CA ASP A 36 -17.34 -17.74 -15.94
C ASP A 36 -18.06 -16.91 -14.86
N ALA A 37 -17.35 -15.92 -14.30
CA ALA A 37 -17.97 -14.73 -13.71
C ALA A 37 -17.03 -13.50 -13.59
N PHE A 38 -15.89 -13.46 -14.29
CA PHE A 38 -15.06 -12.24 -14.38
C PHE A 38 -14.33 -12.24 -15.73
N PRO A 39 -14.41 -11.18 -16.53
CA PRO A 39 -13.55 -11.05 -17.69
C PRO A 39 -12.10 -11.12 -17.22
N GLN A 40 -11.33 -12.07 -17.76
CA GLN A 40 -9.89 -12.10 -17.57
C GLN A 40 -9.34 -10.75 -18.04
N LEU A 41 -8.93 -9.92 -17.09
CA LEU A 41 -8.12 -8.75 -17.37
C LEU A 41 -6.77 -9.29 -17.88
N SER A 42 -6.68 -9.53 -19.19
CA SER A 42 -5.40 -9.71 -19.86
C SER A 42 -4.68 -8.37 -19.76
N LEU A 43 -3.94 -8.18 -18.66
CA LEU A 43 -3.00 -7.09 -18.56
C LEU A 43 -1.98 -7.32 -19.67
N LEU A 44 -2.10 -6.50 -20.71
CA LEU A 44 -1.12 -6.40 -21.78
C LEU A 44 0.22 -6.10 -21.10
N ALA A 45 1.07 -7.12 -21.01
CA ALA A 45 2.51 -6.96 -20.93
C ALA A 45 2.95 -6.34 -22.26
N GLY A 46 2.73 -5.03 -22.37
CA GLY A 46 3.08 -4.20 -23.51
C GLY A 46 3.80 -2.99 -22.94
N THR A 47 5.10 -2.93 -23.20
CA THR A 47 5.97 -1.79 -22.95
C THR A 47 5.46 -0.55 -23.69
N ASN A 48 4.48 0.14 -23.13
CA ASN A 48 4.12 1.50 -23.49
C ASN A 48 4.43 2.40 -22.30
N ALA A 49 5.70 2.42 -21.89
CA ALA A 49 6.21 3.64 -21.27
C ALA A 49 5.88 4.76 -22.27
N PRO A 50 5.24 5.86 -21.86
CA PRO A 50 5.05 6.97 -22.78
C PRO A 50 6.43 7.28 -23.37
N LEU A 51 6.52 7.35 -24.69
CA LEU A 51 7.69 7.85 -25.39
C LEU A 51 7.85 9.31 -24.96
N ILE A 52 8.43 9.52 -23.79
CA ILE A 52 8.72 10.83 -23.22
C ILE A 52 9.67 11.48 -24.23
N PRO A 53 9.26 12.56 -24.92
CA PRO A 53 10.18 13.29 -25.76
C PRO A 53 11.35 13.74 -24.87
N CYS A 54 12.59 13.48 -25.29
CA CYS A 54 13.72 14.24 -24.78
C CYS A 54 13.35 15.71 -24.97
N ALA A 55 13.11 16.43 -23.88
CA ALA A 55 12.66 17.81 -23.94
C ALA A 55 13.71 18.64 -24.72
N SER A 56 13.38 19.00 -25.95
CA SER A 56 14.21 19.77 -26.88
C SER A 56 13.82 21.26 -26.90
N SER A 57 13.24 21.76 -25.82
CA SER A 57 12.89 23.17 -25.65
C SER A 57 12.94 23.51 -24.18
N GLY A 58 13.33 24.73 -23.82
CA GLY A 58 13.56 25.21 -22.45
C GLY A 58 12.33 25.26 -21.51
N LYS A 59 11.35 24.39 -21.71
CA LYS A 59 10.19 24.16 -20.82
C LYS A 59 10.56 23.20 -19.69
N LYS A 60 9.93 23.35 -18.52
CA LYS A 60 10.08 22.41 -17.40
C LYS A 60 9.49 21.04 -17.81
N PHE A 61 10.09 19.93 -17.38
CA PHE A 61 9.74 18.58 -17.85
C PHE A 61 8.24 18.24 -17.78
N LEU A 62 7.56 18.64 -16.71
CA LEU A 62 6.14 18.35 -16.51
C LEU A 62 5.24 19.12 -17.49
N GLU A 63 5.63 20.33 -17.90
CA GLU A 63 4.90 21.09 -18.92
C GLU A 63 5.02 20.38 -20.27
N ALA A 64 6.22 19.92 -20.64
CA ALA A 64 6.42 19.14 -21.85
C ALA A 64 5.68 17.79 -21.81
N LEU A 65 5.61 17.15 -20.63
CA LEU A 65 4.85 15.92 -20.43
C LEU A 65 3.35 16.16 -20.63
N ARG A 66 2.80 17.24 -20.04
CA ARG A 66 1.39 17.64 -20.21
C ARG A 66 1.06 17.98 -21.67
N ASP A 67 1.89 18.79 -22.32
CA ASP A 67 1.73 19.16 -23.73
C ASP A 67 1.72 17.91 -24.63
N SER A 68 2.63 16.96 -24.37
CA SER A 68 2.70 15.70 -25.12
C SER A 68 1.55 14.73 -24.80
N ALA A 69 1.06 14.74 -23.55
CA ALA A 69 -0.06 13.93 -23.14
C ALA A 69 -1.37 14.43 -23.77
N GLY A 70 -1.54 15.75 -23.84
CA GLY A 70 -2.80 16.41 -24.14
C GLY A 70 -3.70 16.52 -22.90
N GLU A 71 -4.61 17.50 -22.90
CA GLU A 71 -5.49 17.77 -21.76
C GLU A 71 -6.40 16.60 -21.41
N ASP A 72 -6.89 15.85 -22.40
CA ASP A 72 -7.78 14.70 -22.15
C ASP A 72 -7.11 13.64 -21.29
N ARG A 73 -5.84 13.30 -21.58
CA ARG A 73 -5.07 12.34 -20.78
C ARG A 73 -4.63 12.94 -19.45
N TRP A 74 -4.29 14.23 -19.42
CA TRP A 74 -3.94 14.90 -18.17
C TRP A 74 -5.10 14.87 -17.15
N ASN A 75 -6.34 14.99 -17.64
CA ASN A 75 -7.56 14.94 -16.84
C ASN A 75 -8.08 13.51 -16.58
N ASP A 76 -7.47 12.48 -17.18
CA ASP A 76 -7.78 11.09 -16.89
C ASP A 76 -6.96 10.59 -15.67
N TRP A 77 -7.67 10.30 -14.57
CA TRP A 77 -7.04 9.79 -13.36
C TRP A 77 -6.30 8.46 -13.58
N ARG A 78 -6.78 7.61 -14.51
CA ARG A 78 -6.13 6.33 -14.82
C ARG A 78 -4.77 6.56 -15.45
N TRP A 79 -4.68 7.55 -16.34
CA TRP A 79 -3.40 7.98 -16.91
C TRP A 79 -2.47 8.55 -15.84
N GLN A 80 -2.99 9.35 -14.90
CA GLN A 80 -2.21 9.87 -13.76
C GLN A 80 -1.64 8.73 -12.89
N MET A 81 -2.43 7.69 -12.63
CA MET A 81 -2.02 6.51 -11.86
C MET A 81 -0.95 5.66 -12.58
N GLN A 82 -1.10 5.48 -13.89
CA GLN A 82 -0.15 4.73 -14.73
C GLN A 82 1.15 5.50 -14.95
N SER A 83 1.10 6.83 -14.92
CA SER A 83 2.24 7.72 -15.16
C SER A 83 2.91 8.20 -13.87
N ARG A 84 2.67 7.53 -12.74
CA ARG A 84 3.29 7.88 -11.46
C ARG A 84 4.82 7.81 -11.58
N ILE A 85 5.49 8.82 -11.03
CA ILE A 85 6.94 8.89 -10.88
C ILE A 85 7.33 7.96 -9.73
N THR A 86 8.12 6.93 -10.03
CA THR A 86 8.48 5.88 -9.07
C THR A 86 9.98 5.73 -8.87
N THR A 87 10.78 6.32 -9.76
CA THR A 87 12.24 6.22 -9.73
C THR A 87 12.93 7.55 -9.44
N ALA A 88 14.16 7.47 -8.93
CA ALA A 88 14.99 8.65 -8.71
C ALA A 88 15.33 9.38 -10.02
N ASP A 89 15.46 8.64 -11.13
CA ASP A 89 15.85 9.21 -12.42
C ASP A 89 14.69 9.96 -13.07
N GLU A 90 13.45 9.45 -12.97
CA GLU A 90 12.25 10.18 -13.37
C GLU A 90 12.08 11.45 -12.52
N LEU A 91 12.28 11.35 -11.20
CA LEU A 91 12.18 12.52 -10.32
C LEU A 91 13.27 13.56 -10.63
N GLY A 92 14.48 13.13 -10.98
CA GLY A 92 15.58 14.02 -11.36
C GLY A 92 15.35 14.76 -12.69
N ARG A 93 14.35 14.37 -13.49
CA ARG A 93 13.90 15.15 -14.65
C ARG A 93 12.99 16.32 -14.24
N ILE A 94 12.38 16.25 -13.06
CA ILE A 94 11.39 17.20 -12.55
C ILE A 94 12.04 18.17 -11.57
N LEU A 95 12.85 17.62 -10.65
CA LEU A 95 13.50 18.37 -9.59
C LEU A 95 14.98 18.53 -9.90
N THR A 96 15.53 19.69 -9.57
CA THR A 96 16.97 19.90 -9.60
C THR A 96 17.59 19.21 -8.39
N LEU A 97 18.01 17.96 -8.57
CA LEU A 97 18.64 17.17 -7.51
C LEU A 97 20.16 17.36 -7.57
N SER A 98 20.76 17.74 -6.44
CA SER A 98 22.22 17.63 -6.31
C SER A 98 22.68 16.18 -6.44
N ARG A 99 23.94 15.96 -6.82
CA ARG A 99 24.52 14.61 -6.92
C ARG A 99 24.36 13.81 -5.61
N GLY A 100 24.48 14.49 -4.47
CA GLY A 100 24.28 13.91 -3.14
C GLY A 100 22.83 13.50 -2.89
N GLU A 101 21.86 14.37 -3.19
CA GLU A 101 20.43 14.07 -3.05
C GLU A 101 20.00 12.92 -3.97
N GLY A 102 20.44 12.89 -5.23
CA GLY A 102 20.10 11.80 -6.15
C GLY A 102 20.63 10.44 -5.67
N ALA A 103 21.86 10.40 -5.14
CA ALA A 103 22.41 9.17 -4.56
C ALA A 103 21.68 8.74 -3.26
N THR A 104 21.28 9.71 -2.45
CA THR A 104 20.51 9.51 -1.22
C THR A 104 19.13 8.95 -1.53
N LEU A 105 18.44 9.53 -2.51
CA LEU A 105 17.13 9.09 -2.96
C LEU A 105 17.15 7.66 -3.48
N ARG A 106 18.12 7.29 -4.33
CA ARG A 106 18.28 5.90 -4.79
C ARG A 106 18.43 4.92 -3.63
N LYS A 107 19.18 5.27 -2.59
CA LYS A 107 19.29 4.43 -1.38
C LYS A 107 17.96 4.33 -0.63
N SER A 108 17.27 5.45 -0.44
CA SER A 108 15.95 5.48 0.21
C SER A 108 14.94 4.59 -0.53
N LEU A 109 14.91 4.63 -1.87
CA LEU A 109 13.96 3.86 -2.68
C LEU A 109 14.15 2.34 -2.63
N ASN A 110 15.31 1.86 -2.17
CA ASN A 110 15.51 0.43 -1.91
C ASN A 110 14.67 -0.08 -0.72
N SER A 111 14.23 0.81 0.17
CA SER A 111 13.46 0.46 1.37
C SER A 111 12.12 1.17 1.45
N LEU A 112 11.96 2.29 0.75
CA LEU A 112 10.79 3.16 0.80
C LEU A 112 10.17 3.26 -0.59
N ARG A 113 8.98 2.69 -0.78
CA ARG A 113 8.20 2.88 -2.00
C ARG A 113 7.88 4.36 -2.20
N MET A 114 8.04 4.85 -3.42
CA MET A 114 7.61 6.18 -3.87
C MET A 114 6.74 6.01 -5.10
N ALA A 115 5.63 6.74 -5.13
CA ALA A 115 4.82 6.94 -6.32
C ALA A 115 4.21 8.34 -6.19
N ILE A 116 4.32 9.16 -7.23
CA ILE A 116 3.83 10.55 -7.26
C ILE A 116 3.14 10.75 -8.61
N THR A 117 1.87 11.11 -8.64
CA THR A 117 1.19 11.41 -9.92
C THR A 117 1.84 12.63 -10.60
N PRO A 118 1.83 12.70 -11.95
CA PRO A 118 2.25 13.91 -12.67
C PRO A 118 1.58 15.19 -12.17
N TYR A 119 0.27 15.13 -11.86
CA TYR A 119 -0.46 16.24 -11.27
C TYR A 119 0.17 16.69 -9.94
N TYR A 120 0.37 15.77 -8.98
CA TYR A 120 0.92 16.15 -7.67
C TYR A 120 2.36 16.67 -7.78
N ALA A 121 3.15 16.08 -8.68
CA ALA A 121 4.51 16.54 -8.98
C ALA A 121 4.52 17.96 -9.57
N SER A 122 3.49 18.35 -10.34
CA SER A 122 3.39 19.69 -10.94
C SER A 122 3.17 20.81 -9.92
N LEU A 123 2.74 20.45 -8.71
CA LEU A 123 2.56 21.40 -7.61
C LEU A 123 3.87 21.64 -6.84
N ILE A 124 4.89 20.82 -7.05
CA ILE A 124 6.18 20.98 -6.38
C ILE A 124 6.91 22.18 -6.98
N ASP A 125 7.33 23.11 -6.12
CA ASP A 125 8.31 24.13 -6.50
C ASP A 125 9.69 23.46 -6.64
N PRO A 126 10.25 23.37 -7.86
CA PRO A 126 11.52 22.67 -8.08
C PRO A 126 12.73 23.48 -7.58
N ASP A 127 12.54 24.77 -7.32
CA ASP A 127 13.59 25.71 -6.95
C ASP A 127 13.66 25.91 -5.42
N ASP A 128 12.67 25.41 -4.67
CA ASP A 128 12.62 25.40 -3.20
C ASP A 128 12.89 24.00 -2.60
N PRO A 129 14.07 23.76 -2.01
CA PRO A 129 14.37 22.52 -1.30
C PRO A 129 13.44 22.24 -0.11
N GLU A 130 12.88 23.29 0.49
CA GLU A 130 12.00 23.22 1.65
C GLU A 130 10.51 23.14 1.27
N CYS A 131 10.21 23.01 -0.02
CA CYS A 131 8.85 22.96 -0.57
C CYS A 131 7.97 21.98 0.23
N PRO A 132 6.82 22.44 0.78
CA PRO A 132 5.98 21.61 1.63
C PRO A 132 5.36 20.42 0.89
N ILE A 133 5.13 20.55 -0.43
CA ILE A 133 4.60 19.47 -1.27
C ILE A 133 5.69 18.43 -1.53
N ARG A 134 6.94 18.87 -1.79
CA ARG A 134 8.10 17.98 -1.92
C ARG A 134 8.30 17.13 -0.66
N LYS A 135 8.22 17.72 0.53
CA LYS A 135 8.37 17.02 1.82
C LYS A 135 7.32 15.92 2.05
N GLN A 136 6.13 16.06 1.46
CA GLN A 136 5.06 15.07 1.58
C GLN A 136 5.18 13.93 0.58
N ALA A 137 5.90 14.12 -0.53
CA ALA A 137 5.97 13.15 -1.64
C ALA A 137 7.33 12.46 -1.80
N VAL A 138 8.44 13.19 -1.62
CA VAL A 138 9.79 12.71 -1.92
C VAL A 138 10.44 12.12 -0.66
N PRO A 139 10.91 10.86 -0.70
CA PRO A 139 11.48 10.23 0.48
C PRO A 139 12.87 10.77 0.82
N THR A 140 13.20 10.69 2.10
CA THR A 140 14.50 11.09 2.65
C THR A 140 15.11 9.95 3.48
N LEU A 141 16.44 9.94 3.66
CA LEU A 141 17.09 8.98 4.56
C LEU A 141 16.68 9.13 6.02
N LYS A 142 16.13 10.28 6.44
CA LYS A 142 15.67 10.47 7.82
C LYS A 142 14.55 9.49 8.18
N GLU A 143 13.77 9.05 7.19
CA GLU A 143 12.68 8.10 7.37
C GLU A 143 13.15 6.66 7.67
N THR A 144 14.44 6.35 7.47
CA THR A 144 15.02 5.05 7.85
C THR A 144 15.57 5.07 9.27
N LEU A 145 15.52 6.21 9.96
CA LEU A 145 15.89 6.33 11.37
C LEU A 145 14.69 5.90 12.21
N ILE A 146 14.81 4.76 12.87
CA ILE A 146 13.77 4.21 13.75
C ILE A 146 14.10 4.63 15.18
N ALA A 147 13.18 5.35 15.82
CA ALA A 147 13.30 5.74 17.21
C ALA A 147 12.87 4.59 18.16
N PRO A 148 13.36 4.55 19.41
CA PRO A 148 12.95 3.52 20.38
C PRO A 148 11.44 3.52 20.72
N THR A 149 10.76 4.63 20.45
CA THR A 149 9.30 4.79 20.67
C THR A 149 8.48 4.46 19.44
N ASP A 150 9.12 4.21 18.29
CA ASP A 150 8.40 3.87 17.06
C ASP A 150 7.81 2.47 17.16
N LEU A 151 6.58 2.33 16.66
CA LEU A 151 5.88 1.06 16.57
C LEU A 151 5.48 0.83 15.12
N LEU A 152 5.51 -0.43 14.69
CA LEU A 152 5.07 -0.80 13.35
C LEU A 152 3.56 -0.52 13.17
N ASP A 153 2.77 -0.88 14.19
CA ASP A 153 1.33 -0.65 14.27
C ASP A 153 0.98 0.07 15.59
N PRO A 154 1.24 1.40 15.70
CA PRO A 154 0.99 2.15 16.93
C PRO A 154 -0.50 2.21 17.26
N LEU A 155 -1.35 2.01 16.25
CA LEU A 155 -2.79 2.06 16.35
C LEU A 155 -3.40 0.68 16.49
N HIS A 156 -2.65 -0.39 16.74
CA HIS A 156 -3.15 -1.77 16.98
C HIS A 156 -4.28 -2.20 16.01
N GLU A 157 -4.20 -1.76 14.75
CA GLU A 157 -5.20 -2.05 13.73
C GLU A 157 -5.24 -3.54 13.37
N ASP A 158 -4.07 -4.19 13.41
CA ASP A 158 -3.94 -5.62 13.11
C ASP A 158 -4.32 -6.49 14.33
N VAL A 159 -4.17 -5.95 15.54
CA VAL A 159 -4.55 -6.62 16.80
C VAL A 159 -6.07 -6.59 16.99
N ASP A 160 -6.71 -5.44 16.75
CA ASP A 160 -8.16 -5.28 16.84
C ASP A 160 -8.87 -5.69 15.52
N SER A 161 -8.32 -6.71 14.84
CA SER A 161 -8.81 -7.19 13.55
C SER A 161 -9.48 -8.57 13.69
N PRO A 162 -10.83 -8.63 13.75
CA PRO A 162 -11.54 -9.90 13.83
C PRO A 162 -11.43 -10.72 12.55
N VAL A 163 -11.25 -10.05 11.40
CA VAL A 163 -11.06 -10.66 10.08
C VAL A 163 -10.02 -9.84 9.32
N PRO A 164 -9.05 -10.47 8.59
CA PRO A 164 -7.99 -9.72 7.92
C PRO A 164 -8.51 -8.62 6.99
N GLY A 165 -8.19 -7.37 7.29
CA GLY A 165 -8.65 -6.20 6.51
C GLY A 165 -9.81 -5.44 7.12
N LEU A 166 -10.34 -5.89 8.25
CA LEU A 166 -11.31 -5.16 9.03
C LEU A 166 -10.76 -4.93 10.43
N THR A 167 -10.80 -3.67 10.90
CA THR A 167 -10.46 -3.31 12.28
C THR A 167 -11.74 -2.90 13.00
N HIS A 168 -12.06 -3.57 14.11
CA HIS A 168 -13.24 -3.29 14.93
C HIS A 168 -12.81 -3.01 16.37
N ARG A 169 -12.30 -1.80 16.61
CA ARG A 169 -11.88 -1.33 17.94
C ARG A 169 -13.04 -0.76 18.76
N TYR A 170 -13.92 -0.01 18.10
CA TYR A 170 -14.96 0.76 18.77
C TYR A 170 -16.28 -0.01 18.75
N PRO A 171 -17.18 0.19 19.74
CA PRO A 171 -18.36 -0.67 19.88
C PRO A 171 -19.32 -0.70 18.70
N ASP A 172 -19.42 0.40 17.96
CA ASP A 172 -20.52 0.63 17.00
C ASP A 172 -20.04 0.95 15.58
N ARG A 173 -18.73 0.85 15.32
CA ARG A 173 -18.14 1.20 14.03
C ARG A 173 -16.84 0.48 13.74
N CYS A 174 -16.60 0.19 12.47
CA CYS A 174 -15.41 -0.50 12.02
C CYS A 174 -14.75 0.21 10.82
N ILE A 175 -13.52 -0.22 10.53
CA ILE A 175 -12.76 0.23 9.36
C ILE A 175 -12.58 -0.96 8.42
N LEU A 176 -12.87 -0.78 7.14
CA LEU A 176 -12.69 -1.76 6.08
C LEU A 176 -11.57 -1.31 5.12
N LEU A 177 -10.47 -2.05 5.07
CA LEU A 177 -9.32 -1.78 4.22
C LEU A 177 -9.49 -2.47 2.85
N VAL A 178 -9.88 -1.73 1.81
CA VAL A 178 -10.27 -2.30 0.49
C VAL A 178 -9.15 -2.36 -0.54
N THR A 179 -8.08 -1.60 -0.33
CA THR A 179 -6.89 -1.59 -1.19
C THR A 179 -5.69 -1.14 -0.36
N ASP A 180 -4.48 -1.45 -0.79
CA ASP A 180 -3.28 -0.77 -0.29
C ASP A 180 -2.73 0.28 -1.26
N GLN A 181 -3.34 0.44 -2.44
CA GLN A 181 -2.91 1.37 -3.47
C GLN A 181 -3.24 2.82 -3.10
N CYS A 182 -2.34 3.75 -3.43
CA CYS A 182 -2.58 5.20 -3.38
C CYS A 182 -2.10 5.87 -4.67
N GLY A 183 -2.72 6.99 -5.06
CA GLY A 183 -2.21 7.82 -6.15
C GLY A 183 -0.87 8.47 -5.83
N MET A 184 -0.67 8.86 -4.58
CA MET A 184 0.62 9.29 -4.06
C MET A 184 0.84 8.67 -2.69
N TYR A 185 2.04 8.14 -2.46
CA TYR A 185 2.39 7.60 -1.15
C TYR A 185 2.94 8.71 -0.24
N CYS A 186 2.13 9.19 0.70
CA CYS A 186 2.53 10.23 1.64
C CYS A 186 3.72 9.79 2.50
N ARG A 187 4.72 10.66 2.67
CA ARG A 187 5.91 10.38 3.49
C ARG A 187 5.61 10.25 4.98
N HIS A 188 4.48 10.76 5.42
CA HIS A 188 3.97 10.71 6.79
C HIS A 188 2.80 9.72 6.97
N CYS A 189 2.64 8.76 6.06
CA CYS A 189 1.54 7.78 6.14
C CYS A 189 1.64 6.91 7.40
N THR A 190 0.64 6.99 8.28
CA THR A 190 0.53 6.17 9.51
C THR A 190 0.39 4.68 9.21
N ARG A 191 -0.08 4.34 8.00
CA ARG A 191 -0.24 2.98 7.51
C ARG A 191 0.89 2.53 6.61
N ARG A 192 2.11 3.08 6.72
CA ARG A 192 3.27 2.66 5.90
C ARG A 192 3.53 1.14 5.90
N ARG A 193 3.20 0.44 7.00
CA ARG A 193 3.30 -1.03 7.09
C ARG A 193 2.38 -1.76 6.10
N PHE A 194 1.28 -1.12 5.70
CA PHE A 194 0.20 -1.66 4.87
C PHE A 194 0.17 -1.00 3.49
N ALA A 195 0.10 0.33 3.45
CA ALA A 195 -0.07 1.11 2.22
C ALA A 195 1.09 0.85 1.24
N GLY A 196 0.68 0.42 0.05
CA GLY A 196 1.48 0.22 -1.11
C GLY A 196 2.33 -1.02 -1.12
N GLN A 197 2.28 -1.92 -0.13
CA GLN A 197 3.09 -3.15 -0.11
C GLN A 197 2.99 -3.92 -1.44
N THR A 198 1.77 -4.13 -1.94
CA THR A 198 1.47 -4.75 -3.22
C THR A 198 1.00 -3.75 -4.28
N ASP A 199 0.52 -2.57 -3.89
CA ASP A 199 -0.01 -1.51 -4.79
C ASP A 199 -1.22 -2.01 -5.60
N THR A 200 -2.13 -2.75 -4.93
CA THR A 200 -3.28 -3.42 -5.54
C THR A 200 -4.55 -3.33 -4.69
N ALA A 201 -5.70 -3.56 -5.33
CA ALA A 201 -6.95 -3.82 -4.63
C ALA A 201 -6.89 -5.13 -3.82
N ARG A 202 -7.70 -5.24 -2.77
CA ARG A 202 -7.96 -6.53 -2.11
C ARG A 202 -8.81 -7.43 -3.01
N SER A 203 -8.72 -8.75 -2.79
CA SER A 203 -9.56 -9.69 -3.53
C SER A 203 -11.02 -9.60 -3.08
N SER A 204 -11.94 -9.91 -3.99
CA SER A 204 -13.38 -9.97 -3.66
C SER A 204 -13.70 -10.95 -2.53
N GLU A 205 -12.93 -12.02 -2.39
CA GLU A 205 -13.09 -13.00 -1.28
C GLU A 205 -12.73 -12.38 0.06
N GLN A 206 -11.62 -11.63 0.13
CA GLN A 206 -11.22 -10.92 1.36
C GLN A 206 -12.25 -9.85 1.76
N ILE A 207 -12.80 -9.14 0.77
CA ILE A 207 -13.83 -8.12 1.00
C ILE A 207 -15.11 -8.77 1.52
N ARG A 208 -15.59 -9.85 0.89
CA ARG A 208 -16.78 -10.59 1.36
C ARG A 208 -16.63 -11.08 2.78
N ALA A 209 -15.48 -11.64 3.16
CA ALA A 209 -15.25 -12.08 4.54
C ALA A 209 -15.41 -10.94 5.56
N CYS A 210 -15.05 -9.70 5.19
CA CYS A 210 -15.24 -8.53 6.04
C CYS A 210 -16.72 -8.08 6.08
N ILE A 211 -17.40 -8.08 4.93
CA ILE A 211 -18.84 -7.79 4.83
C ILE A 211 -19.65 -8.78 5.65
N ASP A 212 -19.32 -10.08 5.55
CA ASP A 212 -19.95 -11.14 6.36
C ASP A 212 -19.82 -10.84 7.85
N TYR A 213 -18.63 -10.44 8.32
CA TYR A 213 -18.46 -10.05 9.73
C TYR A 213 -19.33 -8.86 10.13
N ILE A 214 -19.41 -7.83 9.28
CA ILE A 214 -20.25 -6.65 9.53
C ILE A 214 -21.72 -7.06 9.62
N ALA A 215 -22.21 -7.86 8.67
CA ALA A 215 -23.59 -8.34 8.63
C ALA A 215 -23.99 -9.17 9.87
N HIS A 216 -23.05 -9.91 10.45
CA HIS A 216 -23.27 -10.71 11.66
C HIS A 216 -23.07 -9.92 12.97
N THR A 217 -22.70 -8.64 12.91
CA THR A 217 -22.41 -7.81 14.09
C THR A 217 -23.36 -6.61 14.13
N PRO A 218 -24.61 -6.77 14.64
CA PRO A 218 -25.68 -5.78 14.52
C PRO A 218 -25.42 -4.46 15.25
N GLU A 219 -24.44 -4.41 16.16
CA GLU A 219 -24.01 -3.19 16.82
C GLU A 219 -23.28 -2.22 15.87
N ILE A 220 -22.70 -2.71 14.78
CA ILE A 220 -22.01 -1.89 13.78
C ILE A 220 -23.04 -1.10 12.98
N ARG A 221 -22.95 0.23 13.08
CA ARG A 221 -23.82 1.18 12.38
C ARG A 221 -23.05 2.16 11.47
N ASP A 222 -21.73 2.15 11.53
CA ASP A 222 -20.84 3.00 10.75
C ASP A 222 -19.64 2.18 10.26
N VAL A 223 -19.38 2.24 8.96
CA VAL A 223 -18.31 1.49 8.28
C VAL A 223 -17.47 2.48 7.48
N LEU A 224 -16.21 2.65 7.90
CA LEU A 224 -15.26 3.48 7.17
C LEU A 224 -14.54 2.65 6.11
N ILE A 225 -14.89 2.86 4.85
CA ILE A 225 -14.17 2.30 3.70
C ILE A 225 -12.87 3.09 3.50
N THR A 226 -11.74 2.43 3.64
CA THR A 226 -10.41 3.05 3.52
C THR A 226 -9.36 2.00 3.09
N GLY A 227 -8.09 2.22 3.39
CA GLY A 227 -6.99 1.35 3.02
C GLY A 227 -5.73 2.16 2.78
N GLY A 228 -5.22 2.07 1.56
CA GLY A 228 -4.56 3.18 0.91
C GLY A 228 -5.60 4.26 0.61
N ASP A 229 -5.95 4.41 -0.67
CA ASP A 229 -7.01 5.32 -1.11
C ASP A 229 -8.11 4.52 -1.82
N PRO A 230 -9.32 4.39 -1.25
CA PRO A 230 -10.39 3.59 -1.84
C PRO A 230 -10.84 4.11 -3.20
N LEU A 231 -10.62 5.40 -3.51
CA LEU A 231 -11.00 6.00 -4.78
C LEU A 231 -10.05 5.65 -5.93
N THR A 232 -9.05 4.80 -5.69
CA THR A 232 -8.26 4.17 -6.78
C THR A 232 -8.92 2.91 -7.32
N LEU A 233 -9.99 2.42 -6.69
CA LEU A 233 -10.78 1.29 -7.20
C LEU A 233 -11.62 1.72 -8.41
N SER A 234 -12.10 0.74 -9.19
CA SER A 234 -13.08 1.02 -10.25
C SER A 234 -14.45 1.30 -9.64
N ASP A 235 -15.29 2.00 -10.41
CA ASP A 235 -16.66 2.33 -10.00
C ASP A 235 -17.44 1.06 -9.68
N GLU A 236 -17.26 -0.02 -10.45
CA GLU A 236 -17.93 -1.31 -10.21
C GLU A 236 -17.46 -1.98 -8.92
N ALA A 237 -16.19 -1.85 -8.56
CA ALA A 237 -15.66 -2.41 -7.32
C ALA A 237 -16.18 -1.63 -6.10
N LEU A 238 -16.29 -0.30 -6.21
CA LEU A 238 -16.88 0.54 -5.17
C LEU A 238 -18.38 0.27 -5.01
N ASP A 239 -19.11 0.16 -6.12
CA ASP A 239 -20.54 -0.15 -6.13
C ASP A 239 -20.80 -1.50 -5.44
N PHE A 240 -20.01 -2.53 -5.78
CA PHE A 240 -20.07 -3.83 -5.10
C PHE A 240 -19.88 -3.75 -3.58
N ILE A 241 -19.01 -2.87 -3.08
CA ILE A 241 -18.80 -2.72 -1.63
C ILE A 241 -19.95 -1.96 -0.97
N LEU A 242 -20.54 -0.98 -1.67
CA LEU A 242 -21.56 -0.09 -1.14
C LEU A 242 -22.99 -0.66 -1.21
N SER A 243 -23.23 -1.63 -2.08
CA SER A 243 -24.56 -2.21 -2.31
C SER A 243 -24.92 -3.40 -1.40
N GLU A 244 -23.94 -3.93 -0.66
CA GLU A 244 -24.10 -5.10 0.21
C GLU A 244 -24.62 -4.75 1.61
#